data_AF-X1S0L8-F1
#
_entry.id   AF-X1S0L8-F1
#
_cell.length_a   1.000
_cell.length_b   1.000
_cell.length_c   1.000
_cell.angle_alpha   90.00
_cell.angle_beta   90.00
_cell.angle_gamma   90.00
#
_symmetry.space_group_name_H-M   'P 1'
#
loop_
_entity.id
_entity.type
_entity.pdbx_description
1 polymer ?
#
loop_
_entity_poly.entity_id
_entity_poly.type
_entity_poly.pdbx_seq_one_letter_code
_entity_poly.pdbx_strand_id
1 'polypeptide(L)'
;MDRQHTADNSLEPTMKAINQLSPQSQETIVSLVGQLAQREGVNVPLTQAPGLQTPAKGIPLWVAKLRAERYSERTIHMYRYLAVRYLERDPAPTKLGVQSYLADRLSEVSPALVSNERKALASLFGFLHEEGLWPVNPLNGVGHVRVRYRERLCPDIGDVIKVLNGSCMRRRDTEKLRVLVLLLATTGLRITEAASVL
;
A
#
# COMPACT_ATOMS: atom_id res chain seq x y z
N MET A 1 45.99 -21.96 -35.69
CA MET A 1 44.51 -21.88 -35.69
C MET A 1 44.10 -21.84 -34.24
N ASP A 2 43.64 -20.70 -33.75
CA ASP A 2 42.70 -20.60 -32.63
C ASP A 2 42.27 -19.13 -32.52
N ARG A 3 41.06 -18.85 -33.02
CA ARG A 3 40.40 -17.54 -32.91
C ARG A 3 39.61 -17.54 -31.61
N GLN A 4 40.10 -16.81 -30.63
CA GLN A 4 39.35 -16.50 -29.41
C GLN A 4 38.12 -15.63 -29.73
N HIS A 5 37.01 -15.98 -29.09
CA HIS A 5 35.74 -15.27 -29.07
C HIS A 5 35.89 -13.79 -28.67
N THR A 6 35.50 -12.88 -29.56
CA THR A 6 35.22 -11.46 -29.26
C THR A 6 33.74 -11.18 -29.52
N ALA A 7 32.90 -11.39 -28.51
CA ALA A 7 31.46 -11.16 -28.62
C ALA A 7 30.88 -10.47 -27.36
N ASP A 8 31.62 -9.55 -26.73
CA ASP A 8 31.13 -8.93 -25.48
C ASP A 8 31.47 -7.43 -25.31
N ASN A 9 31.53 -6.67 -26.41
CA ASN A 9 31.83 -5.21 -26.38
C ASN A 9 30.82 -4.34 -27.16
N SER A 10 29.70 -4.89 -27.62
CA SER A 10 28.83 -4.19 -28.61
C SER A 10 27.74 -3.29 -28.01
N LEU A 11 27.49 -3.31 -26.70
CA LEU A 11 26.34 -2.63 -26.09
C LEU A 11 26.68 -1.46 -25.15
N GLU A 12 27.90 -1.41 -24.61
CA GLU A 12 28.35 -0.32 -23.74
C GLU A 12 28.22 1.09 -24.33
N PRO A 13 28.65 1.37 -25.59
CA PRO A 13 28.54 2.72 -26.15
C PRO A 13 27.07 3.15 -26.30
N THR A 14 26.19 2.19 -26.62
CA THR A 14 24.76 2.42 -26.78
C THR A 14 24.08 2.75 -25.45
N MET A 15 24.42 2.03 -24.38
CA MET A 15 23.90 2.33 -23.03
C MET A 15 24.38 3.69 -22.51
N LYS A 16 25.65 4.04 -22.79
CA LYS A 16 26.21 5.34 -22.42
C LYS A 16 25.50 6.50 -23.14
N ALA A 17 25.15 6.32 -24.40
CA ALA A 17 24.38 7.30 -25.17
C ALA A 17 22.95 7.45 -24.63
N ILE A 18 22.27 6.35 -24.29
CA ILE A 18 20.90 6.38 -23.73
C ILE A 18 20.87 7.12 -22.39
N ASN A 19 21.86 6.86 -21.52
CA ASN A 19 21.95 7.51 -20.20
C ASN A 19 22.21 9.03 -20.26
N GLN A 20 22.67 9.55 -21.40
CA GLN A 20 22.89 10.98 -21.61
C GLN A 20 21.67 11.72 -22.17
N LEU A 21 20.60 11.00 -22.52
CA LEU A 21 19.37 11.60 -23.03
C LEU A 21 18.50 12.17 -21.91
N SER A 22 17.58 13.07 -22.27
CA SER A 22 16.57 13.57 -21.34
C SER A 22 15.63 12.45 -20.86
N PRO A 23 15.03 12.56 -19.65
CA PRO A 23 14.15 11.52 -19.10
C PRO A 23 13.01 11.12 -20.04
N GLN A 24 12.41 12.09 -20.72
CA GLN A 24 11.32 11.88 -21.67
C GLN A 24 11.77 11.09 -22.92
N SER A 25 13.00 11.32 -23.38
CA SER A 25 13.61 10.57 -24.49
C SER A 25 13.97 9.14 -24.06
N GLN A 26 14.43 8.96 -22.82
CA GLN A 26 14.68 7.62 -22.25
C GLN A 26 13.39 6.81 -22.14
N GLU A 27 12.30 7.41 -21.65
CA GLU A 27 10.97 6.77 -21.60
C GLU A 27 10.47 6.35 -23.00
N THR A 28 10.69 7.20 -23.99
CA THR A 28 10.30 6.91 -25.38
C THR A 28 11.06 5.72 -25.94
N ILE A 29 12.37 5.63 -25.65
CA ILE A 29 13.22 4.50 -26.06
C ILE A 29 12.79 3.22 -25.36
N VAL A 30 12.53 3.27 -24.05
CA VAL A 30 12.05 2.12 -23.27
C VAL A 30 10.70 1.62 -23.81
N SER A 31 9.80 2.53 -24.16
CA SER A 31 8.51 2.21 -24.79
C SER A 31 8.68 1.55 -26.16
N LEU A 32 9.56 2.09 -27.01
CA LEU A 32 9.87 1.52 -28.32
C LEU A 32 10.50 0.13 -28.23
N VAL A 33 11.45 -0.06 -27.32
CA VAL A 33 12.08 -1.37 -27.06
C VAL A 33 11.04 -2.37 -26.57
N GLY A 34 10.14 -1.96 -25.68
CA GLY A 34 9.02 -2.80 -25.23
C GLY A 34 8.08 -3.22 -26.36
N GLN A 35 7.72 -2.29 -27.25
CA GLN A 35 6.87 -2.58 -28.41
C GLN A 35 7.53 -3.52 -29.42
N LEU A 36 8.83 -3.33 -29.67
CA LEU A 36 9.60 -4.20 -30.57
C LEU A 36 9.76 -5.61 -29.98
N ALA A 37 10.08 -5.71 -28.70
CA ALA A 37 10.19 -6.98 -27.98
C ALA A 37 8.87 -7.78 -28.03
N GLN A 38 7.73 -7.11 -27.81
CA GLN A 38 6.41 -7.73 -27.89
C GLN A 38 6.10 -8.24 -29.30
N ARG A 39 6.55 -7.54 -30.34
CA ARG A 39 6.35 -7.93 -31.75
C ARG A 39 7.21 -9.12 -32.17
N GLU A 40 8.38 -9.28 -31.57
CA GLU A 40 9.27 -10.42 -31.81
C GLU A 40 9.00 -11.62 -30.88
N GLY A 41 7.99 -11.51 -30.00
CA GLY A 41 7.68 -12.56 -29.03
C GLY A 41 8.74 -12.73 -27.94
N VAL A 42 9.64 -11.76 -27.81
CA VAL A 42 10.68 -11.73 -26.78
C VAL A 42 10.11 -11.03 -25.55
N ASN A 43 9.99 -11.76 -24.45
CA ASN A 43 9.57 -11.18 -23.18
C ASN A 43 10.77 -10.48 -22.55
N VAL A 44 11.04 -9.23 -22.96
CA VAL A 44 12.06 -8.41 -22.31
C VAL A 44 11.50 -7.98 -20.96
N PRO A 45 12.12 -8.38 -19.82
CA PRO A 45 11.78 -7.81 -18.54
C PRO A 45 12.23 -6.34 -18.59
N LEU A 46 11.30 -5.44 -18.88
CA LEU A 46 11.50 -3.98 -18.76
C LEU A 46 11.86 -3.57 -17.31
N THR A 47 11.94 -4.53 -16.39
CA THR A 47 12.29 -4.44 -14.98
C THR A 47 13.80 -4.36 -14.69
N GLN A 48 14.69 -4.41 -15.69
CA GLN A 48 16.15 -4.35 -15.45
C GLN A 48 16.89 -3.32 -16.31
N ALA A 49 16.34 -2.12 -16.48
CA ALA A 49 17.20 -0.98 -16.79
C ALA A 49 18.11 -0.72 -15.58
N PRO A 50 19.44 -0.64 -15.74
CA PRO A 50 20.35 -0.37 -14.63
C PRO A 50 20.05 1.03 -14.08
N GLY A 51 19.44 1.08 -12.89
CA GLY A 51 19.05 2.33 -12.23
C GLY A 51 17.61 2.40 -11.73
N LEU A 52 16.72 1.49 -12.16
CA LEU A 52 15.35 1.47 -11.63
C LEU A 52 15.38 1.06 -10.15
N GLN A 53 15.09 2.02 -9.28
CA GLN A 53 14.99 1.77 -7.85
C GLN A 53 13.79 0.85 -7.60
N THR A 54 13.98 -0.21 -6.82
CA THR A 54 12.86 -1.01 -6.31
C THR A 54 11.87 -0.07 -5.61
N PRO A 55 10.54 -0.25 -5.80
CA PRO A 55 9.52 0.64 -5.23
C PRO A 55 9.61 0.71 -3.69
N ALA A 56 10.14 -0.35 -3.07
CA ALA A 56 10.44 -0.39 -1.64
C ALA A 56 11.40 0.71 -1.17
N LYS A 57 12.35 1.16 -2.01
CA LYS A 57 13.31 2.22 -1.68
C LYS A 57 12.63 3.59 -1.55
N GLY A 58 11.48 3.79 -2.19
CA GLY A 58 10.71 5.03 -2.09
C GLY A 58 9.83 5.13 -0.85
N ILE A 59 9.65 4.05 -0.07
CA ILE A 59 8.80 4.05 1.12
C ILE A 59 9.21 5.10 2.17
N PRO A 60 10.50 5.30 2.52
CA PRO A 60 10.89 6.33 3.47
C PRO A 60 10.54 7.75 3.01
N LEU A 61 10.70 8.04 1.72
CA LEU A 61 10.36 9.34 1.12
C LEU A 61 8.84 9.55 1.11
N TRP A 62 8.08 8.52 0.75
CA TRP A 62 6.63 8.53 0.82
C TRP A 62 6.13 8.77 2.25
N VAL A 63 6.72 8.11 3.24
CA VAL A 63 6.40 8.33 4.66
C VAL A 63 6.70 9.78 5.09
N ALA A 64 7.81 10.36 4.62
CA ALA A 64 8.11 11.77 4.87
C ALA A 64 7.06 12.70 4.24
N LYS A 65 6.60 12.42 3.01
CA LYS A 65 5.48 13.14 2.38
C LYS A 65 4.20 13.05 3.21
N LEU A 66 3.80 11.86 3.64
CA LEU A 66 2.59 11.68 4.45
C LEU A 66 2.66 12.47 5.77
N ARG A 67 3.84 12.56 6.40
CA ARG A 67 4.05 13.41 7.58
C ARG A 67 3.91 14.89 7.26
N ALA A 68 4.47 15.35 6.14
CA ALA A 68 4.34 16.73 5.69
C ALA A 68 2.87 17.11 5.40
N GLU A 69 2.09 16.17 4.88
CA GLU A 69 0.64 16.28 4.66
C GLU A 69 -0.21 16.16 5.94
N ARG A 70 0.43 16.04 7.11
CA ARG A 70 -0.22 15.94 8.43
C ARG A 70 -1.13 14.73 8.61
N TYR A 71 -0.82 13.60 7.96
CA TYR A 71 -1.46 12.34 8.30
C TYR A 71 -1.11 11.94 9.75
N SER A 72 -2.03 11.26 10.43
CA SER A 72 -1.75 10.74 11.77
C SER A 72 -0.72 9.61 11.72
N GLU A 73 0.13 9.50 12.75
CA GLU A 73 1.14 8.43 12.85
C GLU A 73 0.51 7.03 12.79
N ARG A 74 -0.72 6.87 13.30
CA ARG A 74 -1.48 5.62 13.16
C ARG A 74 -1.76 5.28 11.69
N THR A 75 -2.19 6.25 10.89
CA THR A 75 -2.46 6.05 9.47
C THR A 75 -1.18 5.79 8.70
N ILE A 76 -0.11 6.55 8.98
CA ILE A 76 1.21 6.35 8.37
C ILE A 76 1.72 4.94 8.67
N HIS A 77 1.64 4.50 9.92
CA HIS A 77 2.06 3.16 10.31
C HIS A 77 1.28 2.07 9.57
N MET A 78 -0.06 2.19 9.51
CA MET A 78 -0.90 1.25 8.78
C MET A 78 -0.56 1.21 7.29
N TYR A 79 -0.44 2.38 6.66
CA TYR A 79 -0.13 2.49 5.23
C TYR A 79 1.24 1.89 4.90
N ARG A 80 2.26 2.23 5.69
CA ARG A 80 3.61 1.66 5.57
C ARG A 80 3.59 0.15 5.73
N TYR A 81 2.93 -0.38 6.77
CA TYR A 81 2.83 -1.82 7.01
C TYR A 81 2.21 -2.56 5.82
N LEU A 82 1.08 -2.06 5.29
CA LEU A 82 0.40 -2.70 4.16
C LEU A 82 1.24 -2.63 2.87
N ALA A 83 1.91 -1.51 2.63
CA ALA A 83 2.79 -1.34 1.47
C ALA A 83 4.02 -2.26 1.53
N VAL A 84 4.72 -2.32 2.67
CA VAL A 84 5.88 -3.20 2.85
C VAL A 84 5.47 -4.66 2.65
N ARG A 85 4.40 -5.09 3.32
CA ARG A 85 3.90 -6.47 3.22
C ARG A 85 3.55 -6.86 1.78
N TYR A 86 2.97 -5.95 1.00
CA TYR A 86 2.68 -6.20 -0.41
C TYR A 86 3.97 -6.32 -1.23
N LEU A 87 4.91 -5.40 -1.05
CA LEU A 87 6.16 -5.37 -1.81
C LEU A 87 7.14 -6.50 -1.44
N GLU A 88 7.02 -7.08 -0.25
CA GLU A 88 7.71 -8.33 0.11
C GLU A 88 7.21 -9.52 -0.72
N ARG A 89 5.91 -9.53 -1.08
CA ARG A 89 5.31 -10.56 -1.93
C ARG A 89 5.54 -10.29 -3.42
N ASP A 90 5.45 -9.03 -3.83
CA ASP A 90 5.57 -8.61 -5.23
C ASP A 90 6.49 -7.38 -5.36
N PRO A 91 7.82 -7.60 -5.48
CA PRO A 91 8.80 -6.52 -5.55
C PRO A 91 8.74 -5.69 -6.85
N ALA A 92 8.14 -6.24 -7.91
CA ALA A 92 8.04 -5.64 -9.24
C ALA A 92 6.57 -5.59 -9.69
N PRO A 93 5.74 -4.80 -9.00
CA PRO A 93 4.30 -4.88 -9.09
C PRO A 93 3.78 -4.44 -10.45
N THR A 94 2.93 -5.30 -11.03
CA THR A 94 2.21 -5.01 -12.27
C THR A 94 0.73 -4.75 -11.98
N LYS A 95 0.02 -4.12 -12.92
CA LYS A 95 -1.44 -3.89 -12.78
C LYS A 95 -2.20 -5.20 -12.57
N LEU A 96 -1.88 -6.23 -13.35
CA LEU A 96 -2.48 -7.55 -13.22
C LEU A 96 -2.11 -8.21 -11.88
N GLY A 97 -0.86 -8.08 -11.46
CA GLY A 97 -0.37 -8.59 -10.18
C GLY A 97 -1.12 -7.99 -8.99
N VAL A 98 -1.31 -6.66 -8.97
CA VAL A 98 -2.09 -6.01 -7.91
C VAL A 98 -3.56 -6.46 -7.95
N GLN A 99 -4.17 -6.55 -9.13
CA GLN A 99 -5.57 -6.98 -9.24
C GLN A 99 -5.75 -8.41 -8.71
N SER A 100 -4.87 -9.32 -9.09
CA SER A 100 -4.86 -10.70 -8.58
C SER A 100 -4.66 -10.71 -7.07
N TYR A 101 -3.68 -9.94 -6.55
CA TYR A 101 -3.43 -9.84 -5.12
C TYR A 101 -4.66 -9.36 -4.35
N LEU A 102 -5.32 -8.28 -4.79
CA LEU A 102 -6.51 -7.77 -4.11
C LEU A 102 -7.68 -8.75 -4.19
N ALA A 103 -7.82 -9.48 -5.31
CA ALA A 103 -8.83 -10.53 -5.47
C ALA A 103 -8.59 -11.70 -4.50
N ASP A 104 -7.36 -12.20 -4.42
CA ASP A 104 -6.97 -13.28 -3.50
C ASP A 104 -7.25 -12.87 -2.05
N ARG A 105 -6.86 -11.65 -1.68
CA ARG A 105 -7.05 -11.12 -0.32
C ARG A 105 -8.51 -11.00 0.07
N LEU A 106 -9.43 -10.79 -0.87
CA LEU A 106 -10.86 -10.77 -0.57
C LEU A 106 -11.41 -12.12 -0.11
N SER A 107 -10.73 -13.22 -0.45
CA SER A 107 -11.08 -14.55 0.05
C SER A 107 -10.57 -14.82 1.48
N GLU A 108 -9.53 -14.09 1.89
CA GLU A 108 -8.84 -14.31 3.18
C GLU A 108 -9.29 -13.33 4.27
N VAL A 109 -9.59 -12.09 3.89
CA VAL A 109 -9.83 -11.00 4.86
C VAL A 109 -11.06 -10.16 4.52
N SER A 110 -11.47 -9.34 5.49
CA SER A 110 -12.63 -8.46 5.31
C SER A 110 -12.46 -7.49 4.14
N PRO A 111 -13.53 -7.17 3.40
CA PRO A 111 -13.50 -6.17 2.32
C PRO A 111 -13.00 -4.79 2.77
N ALA A 112 -13.26 -4.42 4.03
CA ALA A 112 -12.77 -3.18 4.61
C ALA A 112 -11.23 -3.14 4.70
N LEU A 113 -10.61 -4.26 5.06
CA LEU A 113 -9.15 -4.36 5.09
C LEU A 113 -8.56 -4.28 3.68
N VAL A 114 -9.13 -5.01 2.70
CA VAL A 114 -8.66 -4.94 1.30
C VAL A 114 -8.85 -3.53 0.73
N SER A 115 -9.92 -2.83 1.10
CA SER A 115 -10.13 -1.43 0.72
C SER A 115 -9.03 -0.51 1.27
N ASN A 116 -8.58 -0.74 2.52
CA ASN A 116 -7.46 -0.01 3.11
C ASN A 116 -6.13 -0.38 2.46
N GLU A 117 -5.89 -1.65 2.13
CA GLU A 117 -4.73 -2.11 1.35
C GLU A 117 -4.67 -1.38 0.01
N ARG A 118 -5.77 -1.39 -0.76
CA ARG A 118 -5.85 -0.66 -2.02
C ARG A 118 -5.58 0.84 -1.87
N LYS A 119 -6.10 1.49 -0.82
CA LYS A 119 -5.85 2.92 -0.56
C LYS A 119 -4.37 3.19 -0.27
N ALA A 120 -3.73 2.37 0.56
CA ALA A 120 -2.31 2.50 0.87
C ALA A 120 -1.46 2.32 -0.39
N LEU A 121 -1.73 1.28 -1.19
CA LEU A 121 -1.01 1.03 -2.44
C LEU A 121 -1.24 2.14 -3.48
N ALA A 122 -2.48 2.63 -3.63
CA ALA A 122 -2.77 3.73 -4.54
C ALA A 122 -2.04 5.01 -4.15
N SER A 123 -1.95 5.30 -2.84
CA SER A 123 -1.18 6.45 -2.33
C SER A 123 0.32 6.30 -2.60
N LEU A 124 0.88 5.11 -2.35
CA LEU A 124 2.30 4.85 -2.62
C LEU A 124 2.62 4.94 -4.11
N PHE A 125 1.92 4.19 -4.97
CA PHE A 125 2.23 4.17 -6.40
C PHE A 125 1.83 5.46 -7.13
N GLY A 126 0.86 6.21 -6.59
CA GLY A 126 0.62 7.58 -7.04
C GLY A 126 1.85 8.46 -6.79
N PHE A 127 2.36 8.45 -5.55
CA PHE A 127 3.57 9.18 -5.20
C PHE A 127 4.80 8.74 -6.02
N LEU A 128 5.07 7.44 -6.13
CA LEU A 128 6.24 6.96 -6.86
C LEU A 128 6.19 7.34 -8.35
N HIS A 129 5.00 7.36 -8.93
CA HIS A 129 4.82 7.78 -10.33
C HIS A 129 4.98 9.29 -10.50
N GLU A 130 4.40 10.09 -9.62
CA GLU A 130 4.52 11.56 -9.62
C GLU A 130 5.97 12.03 -9.48
N GLU A 131 6.75 11.37 -8.62
CA GLU A 131 8.16 11.72 -8.38
C GLU A 131 9.13 11.06 -9.37
N GLY A 132 8.63 10.33 -10.38
CA GLY A 132 9.47 9.61 -11.35
C GLY A 132 10.32 8.47 -10.75
N LEU A 133 10.00 8.03 -9.53
CA LEU A 133 10.68 6.92 -8.84
C LEU A 133 10.22 5.56 -9.35
N TRP A 134 9.05 5.50 -10.00
CA TRP A 134 8.51 4.31 -10.61
C TRP A 134 7.73 4.66 -11.90
N PRO A 135 8.01 4.00 -13.02
CA PRO A 135 7.56 4.48 -14.35
C PRO A 135 6.05 4.37 -14.54
N VAL A 136 5.38 3.40 -13.92
CA VAL A 136 3.97 3.10 -14.17
C VAL A 136 3.24 2.96 -12.84
N ASN A 137 2.09 3.62 -12.67
CA ASN A 137 1.23 3.36 -11.52
C ASN A 137 0.36 2.09 -11.74
N PRO A 138 0.66 0.94 -11.09
CA PRO A 138 -0.11 -0.30 -11.28
C PRO A 138 -1.55 -0.21 -10.75
N LEU A 139 -1.88 0.79 -9.93
CA LEU A 139 -3.22 1.01 -9.40
C LEU A 139 -4.08 1.87 -10.33
N ASN A 140 -3.51 2.41 -11.41
CA ASN A 140 -4.24 3.26 -12.34
C ASN A 140 -5.37 2.47 -13.05
N GLY A 141 -6.61 2.94 -12.87
CA GLY A 141 -7.81 2.26 -13.36
C GLY A 141 -8.16 0.96 -12.62
N VAL A 142 -7.57 0.67 -11.45
CA VAL A 142 -7.99 -0.43 -10.60
C VAL A 142 -9.23 0.00 -9.80
N GLY A 143 -10.34 -0.71 -10.00
CA GLY A 143 -11.62 -0.41 -9.37
C GLY A 143 -11.61 -0.45 -7.84
N HIS A 144 -12.65 0.13 -7.24
CA HIS A 144 -12.81 0.12 -5.79
C HIS A 144 -13.42 -1.19 -5.28
N VAL A 145 -12.93 -1.67 -4.15
CA VAL A 145 -13.56 -2.79 -3.42
C VAL A 145 -14.89 -2.30 -2.83
N ARG A 146 -15.98 -2.98 -3.16
CA ARG A 146 -17.29 -2.69 -2.56
C ARG A 146 -17.31 -3.18 -1.11
N VAL A 147 -17.35 -2.24 -0.17
CA VAL A 147 -17.53 -2.53 1.25
C VAL A 147 -18.99 -2.29 1.59
N ARG A 148 -19.71 -3.33 2.01
CA ARG A 148 -21.08 -3.16 2.50
C ARG A 148 -21.04 -2.36 3.80
N TYR A 149 -21.80 -1.27 3.84
CA TYR A 149 -22.04 -0.56 5.08
C TYR A 149 -22.70 -1.52 6.08
N ARG A 150 -22.17 -1.58 7.28
CA ARG A 150 -22.78 -2.30 8.40
C ARG A 150 -23.02 -1.28 9.50
N GLU A 151 -24.29 -1.04 9.78
CA GLU A 151 -24.67 -0.30 10.97
C GLU A 151 -24.29 -1.14 12.20
N ARG A 152 -23.58 -0.51 13.13
CA ARG A 152 -23.27 -1.14 14.41
C ARG A 152 -24.43 -0.81 15.34
N LEU A 153 -25.11 -1.84 15.82
CA LEU A 153 -26.15 -1.67 16.82
C LEU A 153 -25.51 -1.17 18.12
N CYS A 154 -25.97 -0.02 18.60
CA CYS A 154 -25.63 0.46 19.92
C CYS A 154 -26.49 -0.30 20.94
N PRO A 155 -25.92 -0.94 21.96
CA PRO A 155 -26.72 -1.55 23.02
C PRO A 155 -27.51 -0.48 23.78
N ASP A 156 -28.72 -0.82 24.21
CA ASP A 156 -29.52 0.05 25.06
C ASP A 156 -28.87 0.21 26.45
N ILE A 157 -29.12 1.34 27.11
CA ILE A 157 -28.60 1.61 28.45
C ILE A 157 -29.02 0.55 29.47
N GLY A 158 -30.23 0.00 29.34
CA GLY A 158 -30.71 -1.09 30.19
C GLY A 158 -29.88 -2.36 30.02
N ASP A 159 -29.45 -2.68 28.80
CA ASP A 159 -28.58 -3.83 28.54
C ASP A 159 -27.16 -3.59 29.03
N VAL A 160 -26.66 -2.36 28.94
CA VAL A 160 -25.36 -1.98 29.52
C VAL A 160 -25.39 -2.15 31.05
N ILE A 161 -26.44 -1.68 31.72
CA ILE A 161 -26.60 -1.83 33.18
C ILE A 161 -26.64 -3.30 33.59
N LYS A 162 -27.35 -4.15 32.83
CA LYS A 162 -27.37 -5.61 33.08
C LYS A 162 -25.98 -6.22 33.01
N VAL A 163 -25.14 -5.82 32.04
CA VAL A 163 -23.76 -6.31 31.90
C VAL A 163 -22.88 -5.82 33.06
N LEU A 164 -23.02 -4.56 33.48
CA LEU A 164 -22.27 -3.98 34.60
C LEU A 164 -22.61 -4.63 35.96
N ASN A 165 -23.88 -4.98 36.15
CA ASN A 165 -24.38 -5.61 37.37
C ASN A 165 -24.29 -7.15 37.35
N GLY A 166 -24.03 -7.74 36.18
CA GLY A 166 -23.96 -9.18 35.99
C GLY A 166 -22.59 -9.80 36.32
N SER A 167 -22.52 -11.13 36.21
CA SER A 167 -21.31 -11.93 36.42
C SER A 167 -20.26 -11.77 35.30
N CYS A 168 -20.50 -10.90 34.32
CA CYS A 168 -19.58 -10.61 33.23
C CYS A 168 -18.36 -9.79 33.68
N MET A 169 -18.45 -9.13 34.85
CA MET A 169 -17.34 -8.41 35.46
C MET A 169 -16.35 -9.39 36.09
N ARG A 170 -15.10 -9.34 35.64
CA ARG A 170 -13.98 -10.08 36.22
C ARG A 170 -13.47 -9.35 37.45
N ARG A 171 -12.79 -10.05 38.37
CA ARG A 171 -12.13 -9.43 39.55
C ARG A 171 -11.18 -8.27 39.23
N ARG A 172 -10.67 -8.21 38.01
CA ARG A 172 -9.75 -7.17 37.52
C ARG A 172 -10.45 -5.92 36.99
N ASP A 173 -11.77 -5.97 36.85
CA ASP A 173 -12.56 -4.87 36.30
C ASP A 173 -12.78 -3.86 37.43
N THR A 174 -12.12 -2.71 37.31
CA THR A 174 -12.12 -1.67 38.34
C THR A 174 -13.39 -0.81 38.27
N GLU A 175 -13.72 -0.13 39.37
CA GLU A 175 -14.81 0.87 39.38
C GLU A 175 -14.62 1.94 38.29
N LYS A 176 -13.37 2.28 37.95
CA LYS A 176 -13.04 3.17 36.83
C LYS A 176 -13.55 2.63 35.49
N LEU A 177 -13.49 1.32 35.25
CA LEU A 177 -14.02 0.71 34.03
C LEU A 177 -15.55 0.78 33.98
N ARG A 178 -16.22 0.59 35.13
CA ARG A 178 -17.68 0.69 35.23
C ARG A 178 -18.16 2.09 34.89
N VAL A 179 -17.52 3.10 35.47
CA VAL A 179 -17.81 4.52 35.17
C VAL A 179 -17.52 4.84 33.70
N LEU A 180 -16.39 4.35 33.15
CA LEU A 180 -16.05 4.55 31.74
C LEU A 180 -17.12 3.96 30.81
N VAL A 181 -17.57 2.73 31.05
CA VAL A 181 -18.61 2.07 30.24
C VAL A 181 -19.94 2.83 30.32
N LEU A 182 -20.34 3.27 31.52
CA LEU A 182 -21.56 4.05 31.71
C LEU A 182 -21.46 5.42 30.99
N LEU A 183 -20.32 6.08 31.07
CA LEU A 183 -20.06 7.35 30.40
C LEU A 183 -20.15 7.19 28.88
N LEU A 184 -19.56 6.13 28.32
CA LEU A 184 -19.63 5.84 26.88
C LEU A 184 -21.07 5.57 26.41
N ALA A 185 -21.84 4.80 27.19
CA ALA A 185 -23.21 4.45 26.85
C ALA A 185 -24.19 5.63 26.91
N THR A 186 -23.95 6.59 27.81
CA THR A 186 -24.83 7.74 28.01
C THR A 186 -24.48 8.94 27.14
N THR A 187 -23.19 9.17 26.86
CA THR A 187 -22.71 10.38 26.16
C THR A 187 -22.35 10.17 24.70
N GLY A 188 -22.08 8.92 24.29
CA GLY A 188 -21.60 8.62 22.94
C GLY A 188 -20.18 9.12 22.64
N LEU A 189 -19.41 9.55 23.66
CA LEU A 189 -18.01 9.95 23.50
C LEU A 189 -17.17 8.81 22.93
N ARG A 190 -16.13 9.14 22.16
CA ARG A 190 -15.11 8.14 21.77
C ARG A 190 -14.35 7.70 23.00
N ILE A 191 -13.85 6.46 23.00
CA ILE A 191 -13.05 5.91 24.11
C ILE A 191 -11.88 6.81 24.50
N THR A 192 -11.21 7.43 23.52
CA THR A 192 -10.09 8.33 23.76
C THR A 192 -10.51 9.64 24.41
N GLU A 193 -11.70 10.14 24.08
CA GLU A 193 -12.28 11.34 24.67
C GLU A 193 -12.73 11.04 26.10
N ALA A 194 -13.47 9.94 26.31
CA ALA A 194 -13.91 9.50 27.63
C ALA A 194 -12.75 9.20 28.59
N ALA A 195 -11.66 8.59 28.09
CA ALA A 195 -10.46 8.30 28.87
C ALA A 195 -9.65 9.57 29.23
N SER A 196 -9.84 10.69 28.53
CA SER A 196 -9.18 11.95 28.86
C SER A 196 -9.85 12.70 30.02
N VAL A 197 -11.09 12.33 30.34
CA VAL A 197 -11.92 12.96 31.39
C VAL A 197 -11.87 12.18 32.71
N LEU A 198 -11.40 10.91 32.69
CA LEU A 198 -11.38 9.96 33.81
C LEU A 198 -9.97 9.57 34.26
#